data_AF-A0A952P4L6-F1
#
_entry.id   AF-A0A952P4L6-F1
#
_cell.length_a   1.000
_cell.length_b   1.000
_cell.length_c   1.000
_cell.angle_alpha   90.00
_cell.angle_beta   90.00
_cell.angle_gamma   90.00
#
_symmetry.space_group_name_H-M   'P 1'
#
loop_
_entity.id
_entity.type
_entity.pdbx_description
1 polymer ?
#
loop_
_entity_poly.entity_id
_entity_poly.type
_entity_poly.pdbx_seq_one_letter_code
_entity_poly.pdbx_strand_id
1 'polypeptide(L)'
;MAKEYFSDLNYTLANEDTKIEYDLLPKNVDHVFCIAGSGARVLPLLAREPKRIDVIDMSVSQLYLTELRHKAAQVLTYEEWLFFLGYRGGLQNSEALEGDDRKKLFQRFELSADCRQYWQEREDGWAARGFVFLGKWEGHFQMLGRLFRDYLRCDFDPIFKAQSLPEQIELWEKHWPTLRFNSFMRIAASETVFNRFLYKGHFAGSDGHRTEDRPPYLFLREEFERLFKTMLVRKSFFMQVLFLGGIRYE
;
A
#
# COMPACT_ATOMS: atom_id res chain seq x y z
N MET A 1 15.82 -18.47 6.86
CA MET A 1 14.34 -18.57 6.73
C MET A 1 13.61 -17.56 7.61
N ALA A 2 13.25 -17.80 8.88
CA ALA A 2 12.55 -16.79 9.70
C ALA A 2 13.43 -15.55 9.98
N LYS A 3 14.71 -15.77 10.34
CA LYS A 3 15.66 -14.69 10.67
C LYS A 3 15.96 -13.72 9.50
N GLU A 4 15.98 -14.22 8.27
CA GLU A 4 16.15 -13.40 7.04
C GLU A 4 14.85 -12.74 6.56
N TYR A 5 13.69 -13.31 6.91
CA TYR A 5 12.41 -12.66 6.58
C TYR A 5 12.20 -11.42 7.46
N PHE A 6 12.63 -11.44 8.72
CA PHE A 6 12.48 -10.31 9.64
C PHE A 6 13.65 -9.31 9.64
N SER A 7 14.69 -9.54 8.84
CA SER A 7 15.82 -8.60 8.72
C SER A 7 15.53 -7.38 7.84
N ASP A 8 14.46 -7.44 7.04
CA ASP A 8 14.13 -6.40 6.06
C ASP A 8 12.71 -5.87 6.22
N LEU A 9 12.45 -4.76 5.55
CA LEU A 9 11.15 -4.11 5.47
C LEU A 9 10.18 -4.97 4.63
N ASN A 10 9.32 -5.72 5.30
CA ASN A 10 8.43 -6.66 4.62
C ASN A 10 7.27 -5.98 3.90
N TYR A 11 6.72 -4.94 4.50
CA TYR A 11 5.61 -4.15 3.97
C TYR A 11 5.65 -2.76 4.59
N THR A 12 5.06 -1.79 3.91
CA THR A 12 5.06 -0.38 4.29
C THR A 12 3.66 0.22 4.32
N LEU A 13 2.72 -0.40 3.61
CA LEU A 13 1.31 -0.09 3.64
C LEU A 13 0.59 -1.00 4.64
N ALA A 14 -0.48 -0.47 5.23
CA ALA A 14 -1.48 -1.31 5.88
C ALA A 14 -2.29 -2.02 4.80
N ASN A 15 -2.47 -3.33 4.95
CA ASN A 15 -3.35 -4.17 4.14
C ASN A 15 -4.73 -4.38 4.80
N GLU A 16 -4.92 -3.91 6.03
CA GLU A 16 -6.14 -4.04 6.82
C GLU A 16 -6.80 -2.67 7.03
N ASP A 17 -8.12 -2.68 7.20
CA ASP A 17 -8.89 -1.48 7.51
C ASP A 17 -8.70 -1.08 8.98
N THR A 18 -7.88 -0.05 9.22
CA THR A 18 -7.62 0.48 10.56
C THR A 18 -8.86 1.14 11.17
N LYS A 19 -9.89 1.46 10.37
CA LYS A 19 -11.13 2.05 10.90
C LYS A 19 -11.81 1.14 11.92
N ILE A 20 -11.77 -0.18 11.71
CA ILE A 20 -12.37 -1.14 12.63
C ILE A 20 -11.68 -1.06 14.00
N GLU A 21 -10.35 -1.11 14.02
CA GLU A 21 -9.56 -1.02 15.25
C GLU A 21 -9.77 0.32 15.95
N TYR A 22 -9.76 1.41 15.18
CA TYR A 22 -10.02 2.75 15.68
C TYR A 22 -11.42 2.89 16.28
N ASP A 23 -12.45 2.35 15.63
CA ASP A 23 -13.84 2.43 16.11
C ASP A 23 -14.07 1.59 17.37
N LEU A 24 -13.39 0.45 17.49
CA LEU A 24 -13.47 -0.42 18.66
C LEU A 24 -12.67 0.12 19.86
N LEU A 25 -11.62 0.91 19.64
CA LEU A 25 -10.75 1.41 20.69
C LEU A 25 -11.43 2.56 21.49
N PRO A 26 -11.67 2.39 22.81
CA PRO A 26 -12.24 3.46 23.63
C PRO A 26 -11.29 4.65 23.74
N LYS A 27 -11.87 5.86 23.88
CA LYS A 27 -11.09 7.07 24.14
C LYS A 27 -10.44 7.00 25.54
N ASN A 28 -9.21 7.50 25.68
CA ASN A 28 -8.48 7.61 26.96
C ASN A 28 -8.20 6.27 27.66
N VAL A 29 -8.07 5.18 26.91
CA VAL A 29 -7.70 3.88 27.48
C VAL A 29 -6.32 3.93 28.14
N ASP A 30 -6.12 3.17 29.21
CA ASP A 30 -4.85 3.17 29.96
C ASP A 30 -3.69 2.58 29.15
N HIS A 31 -3.94 1.52 28.39
CA HIS A 31 -2.88 0.80 27.70
C HIS A 31 -3.40 0.10 26.44
N VAL A 32 -2.67 0.26 25.33
CA VAL A 32 -2.89 -0.46 24.08
C VAL A 32 -1.64 -1.26 23.74
N PHE A 33 -1.81 -2.49 23.30
CA PHE A 33 -0.71 -3.33 22.81
C PHE A 33 -0.91 -3.59 21.32
N CYS A 34 0.09 -3.25 20.51
CA CYS A 34 0.01 -3.33 19.06
C CYS A 34 1.20 -4.06 18.45
N ILE A 35 0.94 -4.80 17.38
CA ILE A 35 1.99 -5.23 16.45
C ILE A 35 2.27 -4.07 15.50
N ALA A 36 3.54 -3.70 15.33
CA ALA A 36 3.92 -2.50 14.60
C ALA A 36 3.41 -2.53 13.17
N GLY A 37 3.75 -3.57 12.41
CA GLY A 37 3.26 -3.75 11.04
C GLY A 37 3.46 -2.50 10.19
N SER A 38 4.67 -1.94 10.23
CA SER A 38 5.08 -0.66 9.64
C SER A 38 4.56 0.61 10.31
N GLY A 39 3.68 0.50 11.31
CA GLY A 39 3.15 1.61 12.09
C GLY A 39 1.91 2.27 11.48
N ALA A 40 1.54 1.92 10.24
CA ALA A 40 0.39 2.49 9.55
C ALA A 40 -0.95 2.25 10.28
N ARG A 41 -1.08 1.13 10.99
CA ARG A 41 -2.24 0.82 11.84
C ARG A 41 -2.14 1.39 13.25
N VAL A 42 -0.92 1.58 13.74
CA VAL A 42 -0.66 2.09 15.09
C VAL A 42 -0.97 3.57 15.19
N LEU A 43 -0.52 4.37 14.20
CA LEU A 43 -0.66 5.82 14.23
C LEU A 43 -2.11 6.31 14.37
N PRO A 44 -3.10 5.80 13.63
CA PRO A 44 -4.49 6.22 13.77
C PRO A 44 -5.06 5.99 15.18
N LEU A 45 -4.57 4.99 15.92
CA LEU A 45 -5.04 4.70 17.28
C LEU A 45 -4.64 5.79 18.28
N LEU A 46 -3.59 6.58 17.98
CA LEU A 46 -3.20 7.73 18.81
C LEU A 46 -4.32 8.77 18.92
N ALA A 47 -5.20 8.88 17.91
CA ALA A 47 -6.34 9.79 17.94
C ALA A 47 -7.42 9.39 18.98
N ARG A 48 -7.32 8.19 19.57
CA ARG A 48 -8.12 7.80 20.75
C ARG A 48 -7.48 8.21 22.08
N GLU A 49 -6.35 8.91 22.06
CA GLU A 49 -5.66 9.44 23.25
C GLU A 49 -5.33 8.37 24.31
N PRO A 50 -4.80 7.17 23.95
CA PRO A 50 -4.39 6.20 24.94
C PRO A 50 -3.23 6.74 25.81
N LYS A 51 -3.19 6.39 27.10
CA LYS A 51 -2.10 6.82 28.00
C LYS A 51 -0.76 6.17 27.65
N ARG A 52 -0.79 4.96 27.10
CA ARG A 52 0.38 4.20 26.66
C ARG A 52 0.03 3.30 25.48
N ILE A 53 0.92 3.23 24.50
CA ILE A 53 0.89 2.19 23.46
C ILE A 53 2.23 1.45 23.49
N ASP A 54 2.20 0.16 23.77
CA ASP A 54 3.33 -0.74 23.57
C ASP A 54 3.28 -1.29 22.14
N VAL A 55 4.32 -1.01 21.36
CA VAL A 55 4.41 -1.39 19.96
C VAL A 55 5.55 -2.39 19.79
N ILE A 56 5.22 -3.59 19.31
CA ILE A 56 6.19 -4.67 19.13
C ILE A 56 6.24 -5.16 17.69
N ASP A 57 7.41 -5.61 17.24
CA ASP A 57 7.54 -6.33 15.98
C ASP A 57 8.76 -7.26 16.08
N MET A 58 8.73 -8.36 15.32
CA MET A 58 9.92 -9.20 15.18
C MET A 58 10.94 -8.57 14.22
N SER A 59 10.49 -7.67 13.34
CA SER A 59 11.36 -6.92 12.44
C SER A 59 11.71 -5.55 13.01
N VAL A 60 12.99 -5.35 13.31
CA VAL A 60 13.51 -4.05 13.77
C VAL A 60 13.28 -2.97 12.72
N SER A 61 13.38 -3.29 11.42
CA SER A 61 13.10 -2.32 10.35
C SER A 61 11.64 -1.83 10.33
N GLN A 62 10.67 -2.66 10.75
CA GLN A 62 9.28 -2.24 10.88
C GLN A 62 9.07 -1.29 12.07
N LEU A 63 9.81 -1.52 13.17
CA LEU A 63 9.84 -0.60 14.30
C LEU A 63 10.46 0.74 13.90
N TYR A 64 11.56 0.75 13.14
CA TYR A 64 12.17 1.98 12.63
C TYR A 64 11.25 2.77 11.69
N LEU A 65 10.47 2.10 10.84
CA LEU A 65 9.47 2.79 10.01
C LEU A 65 8.32 3.35 10.86
N THR A 66 7.93 2.64 11.91
CA THR A 66 6.90 3.09 12.86
C THR A 66 7.36 4.33 13.61
N GLU A 67 8.59 4.33 14.12
CA GLU A 67 9.21 5.47 14.79
C GLU A 67 9.29 6.68 13.85
N LEU A 68 9.79 6.47 12.62
CA LEU A 68 9.89 7.51 11.60
C LEU A 68 8.52 8.15 11.31
N ARG A 69 7.47 7.34 11.15
CA ARG A 69 6.11 7.84 10.92
C ARG A 69 5.58 8.64 12.09
N HIS A 70 5.76 8.14 13.31
CA HIS A 70 5.30 8.79 14.52
C HIS A 70 6.00 10.14 14.70
N LYS A 71 7.34 10.19 14.59
CA LYS A 71 8.12 11.42 14.74
C LYS A 71 7.84 12.43 13.63
N ALA A 72 7.71 11.96 12.39
CA ALA A 72 7.31 12.83 11.29
C ALA A 72 5.92 13.43 11.53
N ALA A 73 4.93 12.66 12.00
CA ALA A 73 3.57 13.15 12.26
C ALA A 73 3.49 14.20 13.38
N GLN A 74 4.48 14.23 14.28
CA GLN A 74 4.55 15.23 15.36
C GLN A 74 5.11 16.58 14.90
N VAL A 75 5.89 16.61 13.82
CA VAL A 75 6.69 17.78 13.41
C VAL A 75 6.30 18.35 12.06
N LEU A 76 5.90 17.49 11.13
CA LEU A 76 5.54 17.86 9.77
C LEU A 76 4.07 18.27 9.69
N THR A 77 3.73 19.18 8.78
CA THR A 77 2.33 19.40 8.42
C THR A 77 1.75 18.15 7.76
N TYR A 78 0.42 18.07 7.66
CA TYR A 78 -0.24 16.95 6.97
C TYR A 78 0.28 16.79 5.54
N GLU A 79 0.46 17.90 4.85
CA GLU A 79 0.99 18.00 3.51
C GLU A 79 2.42 17.46 3.41
N GLU A 80 3.31 17.98 4.25
CA GLU A 80 4.71 17.55 4.33
C GLU A 80 4.83 16.07 4.68
N TRP A 81 3.98 15.57 5.58
CA TRP A 81 3.98 14.16 5.97
C TRP A 81 3.58 13.24 4.83
N LEU A 82 2.51 13.56 4.09
CA LEU A 82 2.12 12.82 2.90
C LEU A 82 3.23 12.85 1.84
N PHE A 83 3.86 14.01 1.63
CA PHE A 83 5.01 14.13 0.73
C PHE A 83 6.13 13.22 1.15
N PHE A 84 6.58 13.38 2.39
CA PHE A 84 7.69 12.67 2.98
C PHE A 84 7.54 11.16 2.85
N LEU A 85 6.35 10.63 3.15
CA LEU A 85 6.06 9.21 3.02
C LEU A 85 5.92 8.72 1.57
N GLY A 86 5.73 9.59 0.59
CA GLY A 86 5.54 9.20 -0.80
C GLY A 86 4.08 8.98 -1.20
N TYR A 87 3.11 9.44 -0.39
CA TYR A 87 1.69 9.50 -0.73
C TYR A 87 1.36 10.63 -1.71
N ARG A 88 2.32 11.01 -2.57
CA ARG A 88 2.25 12.24 -3.35
C ARG A 88 2.78 12.11 -4.76
N GLY A 89 1.91 12.44 -5.71
CA GLY A 89 2.20 13.44 -6.76
C GLY A 89 1.99 14.89 -6.29
N GLY A 90 1.73 15.11 -4.99
CA GLY A 90 1.35 16.39 -4.37
C GLY A 90 2.41 17.51 -4.30
N LEU A 91 3.19 17.67 -5.37
CA LEU A 91 3.80 18.94 -5.77
C LEU A 91 3.10 19.56 -7.00
N GLN A 92 2.18 18.86 -7.67
CA GLN A 92 1.57 19.40 -8.89
C GLN A 92 0.70 20.65 -8.65
N ASN A 93 0.28 20.91 -7.40
CA ASN A 93 -0.56 22.06 -7.04
C ASN A 93 0.02 22.97 -5.94
N SER A 94 1.27 22.76 -5.52
CA SER A 94 1.93 23.65 -4.56
C SER A 94 3.02 24.43 -5.28
N GLU A 95 2.76 25.69 -5.58
CA GLU A 95 3.76 26.64 -6.10
C GLU A 95 4.96 26.82 -5.15
N ALA A 96 4.92 26.25 -3.92
CA ALA A 96 5.84 26.54 -2.83
C ALA A 96 7.03 25.58 -2.69
N LEU A 97 7.14 24.52 -3.50
CA LEU A 97 8.16 23.49 -3.30
C LEU A 97 8.88 23.15 -4.61
N GLU A 98 9.91 23.94 -4.92
CA GLU A 98 10.90 23.61 -5.93
C GLU A 98 11.80 22.46 -5.44
N GLY A 99 11.75 21.31 -6.13
CA GLY A 99 12.62 20.15 -5.88
C GLY A 99 12.13 19.15 -4.82
N ASP A 100 12.76 17.98 -4.75
CA ASP A 100 12.48 16.97 -3.73
C ASP A 100 13.22 17.32 -2.42
N ASP A 101 12.48 17.74 -1.40
CA ASP A 101 13.01 18.18 -0.11
C ASP A 101 12.93 17.10 0.99
N ARG A 102 12.61 15.84 0.68
CA ARG A 102 12.43 14.78 1.69
C ARG A 102 13.63 14.62 2.61
N LYS A 103 14.85 14.80 2.09
CA LYS A 103 16.08 14.77 2.89
C LYS A 103 16.12 15.90 3.92
N LYS A 104 15.67 17.11 3.55
CA LYS A 104 15.56 18.25 4.48
C LYS A 104 14.47 17.98 5.52
N LEU A 105 13.33 17.43 5.10
CA LEU A 105 12.25 17.05 6.02
C LEU A 105 12.73 16.00 7.03
N PHE A 106 13.50 15.00 6.60
CA PHE A 106 14.09 13.98 7.48
C PHE A 106 15.00 14.56 8.58
N GLN A 107 15.63 15.72 8.35
CA GLN A 107 16.46 16.38 9.37
C GLN A 107 15.66 17.18 10.40
N ARG A 108 14.34 17.40 10.20
CA ARG A 108 13.52 18.25 11.08
C ARG A 108 13.07 17.57 12.37
N PHE A 109 13.09 16.25 12.42
CA PHE A 109 12.61 15.49 13.58
C PHE A 109 13.69 14.55 14.10
N GLU A 110 13.64 14.29 15.41
CA GLU A 110 14.58 13.42 16.09
C GLU A 110 14.11 11.98 16.14
N LEU A 111 15.00 11.08 15.73
CA LEU A 111 14.88 9.64 15.80
C LEU A 111 15.93 9.09 16.76
N SER A 112 15.72 7.87 17.27
CA SER A 112 16.75 7.09 17.91
C SER A 112 17.98 6.95 17.00
N ALA A 113 19.17 6.84 17.60
CA ALA A 113 20.43 6.78 16.86
C ALA A 113 20.44 5.66 15.82
N ASP A 114 19.99 4.46 16.20
CA ASP A 114 19.95 3.30 15.31
C ASP A 114 18.94 3.49 14.17
N CYS A 115 17.77 4.06 14.46
CA CYS A 115 16.75 4.35 13.44
C CYS A 115 17.25 5.40 12.44
N ARG A 116 17.90 6.46 12.93
CA ARG A 116 18.49 7.50 12.07
C ARG A 116 19.56 6.90 11.16
N GLN A 117 20.50 6.15 11.74
CA GLN A 117 21.57 5.49 10.97
C GLN A 117 20.99 4.53 9.92
N TYR A 118 20.03 3.69 10.29
CA TYR A 118 19.38 2.73 9.40
C TYR A 118 18.82 3.39 8.13
N TRP A 119 18.16 4.54 8.28
CA TRP A 119 17.57 5.28 7.16
C TRP A 119 18.59 6.11 6.38
N GLN A 120 19.65 6.62 7.02
CA GLN A 120 20.76 7.28 6.33
C GLN A 120 21.52 6.33 5.40
N GLU A 121 21.79 5.10 5.85
CA GLU A 121 22.43 4.06 5.02
C GLU A 121 21.57 3.63 3.82
N ARG A 122 20.26 3.92 3.86
CA ARG A 122 19.27 3.53 2.85
C ARG A 122 18.69 4.73 2.11
N GLU A 123 19.35 5.89 2.19
CA GLU A 123 18.88 7.15 1.62
C GLU A 123 18.51 7.03 0.14
N ASP A 124 19.35 6.38 -0.66
CA ASP A 124 19.12 6.15 -2.09
C ASP A 124 17.79 5.43 -2.39
N GLY A 125 17.34 4.60 -1.45
CA GLY A 125 16.11 3.84 -1.57
C GLY A 125 14.85 4.69 -1.43
N TRP A 126 14.87 5.74 -0.60
CA TRP A 126 13.65 6.46 -0.19
C TRP A 126 13.65 7.95 -0.56
N ALA A 127 14.82 8.58 -0.71
CA ALA A 127 14.92 10.03 -0.85
C ALA A 127 14.11 10.60 -2.02
N ALA A 128 14.05 9.89 -3.15
CA ALA A 128 13.36 10.36 -4.36
C ALA A 128 11.86 9.98 -4.44
N ARG A 129 11.40 9.05 -3.60
CA ARG A 129 10.07 8.41 -3.77
C ARG A 129 9.29 8.18 -2.48
N GLY A 130 9.88 8.50 -1.34
CA GLY A 130 9.33 8.22 -0.01
C GLY A 130 9.42 6.75 0.39
N PHE A 131 8.54 6.35 1.30
CA PHE A 131 8.62 5.12 2.08
C PHE A 131 7.53 4.10 1.74
N VAL A 132 6.40 4.52 1.18
CA VAL A 132 5.17 3.69 1.01
C VAL A 132 5.26 2.57 -0.02
N PHE A 133 6.42 2.43 -0.69
CA PHE A 133 6.70 1.35 -1.64
C PHE A 133 8.07 0.70 -1.45
N LEU A 134 8.65 0.82 -0.26
CA LEU A 134 9.94 0.20 0.03
C LEU A 134 9.81 -1.25 0.51
N GLY A 135 8.60 -1.66 0.88
CA GLY A 135 8.38 -3.00 1.41
C GLY A 135 8.49 -4.06 0.31
N LYS A 136 8.96 -5.24 0.71
CA LYS A 136 9.03 -6.41 -0.17
C LYS A 136 7.67 -6.70 -0.80
N TRP A 137 6.59 -6.66 -0.02
CA TRP A 137 5.23 -6.94 -0.48
C TRP A 137 4.81 -6.00 -1.61
N GLU A 138 4.97 -4.69 -1.45
CA GLU A 138 4.67 -3.69 -2.47
C GLU A 138 5.53 -3.89 -3.72
N GLY A 139 6.80 -4.25 -3.57
CA GLY A 139 7.68 -4.59 -4.68
C GLY A 139 7.11 -5.69 -5.59
N HIS A 140 6.42 -6.68 -5.02
CA HIS A 140 5.74 -7.72 -5.81
C HIS A 140 4.57 -7.13 -6.61
N PHE A 141 3.75 -6.26 -6.01
CA PHE A 141 2.63 -5.62 -6.73
C PHE A 141 3.10 -4.64 -7.80
N GLN A 142 4.18 -3.89 -7.55
CA GLN A 142 4.79 -3.03 -8.56
C GLN A 142 5.32 -3.84 -9.75
N MET A 143 5.93 -5.01 -9.48
CA MET A 143 6.39 -5.93 -10.51
C MET A 143 5.21 -6.53 -11.28
N LEU A 144 4.18 -7.01 -10.58
CA LEU A 144 2.96 -7.51 -11.19
C LEU A 144 2.30 -6.45 -12.07
N GLY A 145 2.22 -5.20 -11.64
CA GLY A 145 1.66 -4.13 -12.46
C GLY A 145 2.45 -3.84 -13.73
N ARG A 146 3.78 -3.97 -13.70
CA ARG A 146 4.60 -3.92 -14.93
C ARG A 146 4.28 -5.08 -15.86
N LEU A 147 4.31 -6.32 -15.35
CA LEU A 147 3.96 -7.51 -16.14
C LEU A 147 2.55 -7.44 -16.71
N PHE A 148 1.61 -6.91 -15.93
CA PHE A 148 0.23 -6.74 -16.30
C PHE A 148 0.08 -5.79 -17.49
N ARG A 149 0.76 -4.63 -17.48
CA ARG A 149 0.78 -3.72 -18.63
C ARG A 149 1.45 -4.33 -19.86
N ASP A 150 2.59 -4.99 -19.67
CA ASP A 150 3.35 -5.59 -20.77
C ASP A 150 2.56 -6.72 -21.44
N TYR A 151 1.90 -7.58 -20.64
CA TYR A 151 1.06 -8.66 -21.15
C TYR A 151 -0.21 -8.14 -21.82
N LEU A 152 -0.90 -7.20 -21.18
CA LEU A 152 -2.15 -6.67 -21.72
C LEU A 152 -1.94 -5.71 -22.88
N ARG A 153 -0.72 -5.18 -23.06
CA ARG A 153 -0.37 -4.18 -24.08
C ARG A 153 -1.43 -3.07 -24.12
N CYS A 154 -1.74 -2.54 -22.94
CA CYS A 154 -2.80 -1.58 -22.71
C CYS A 154 -2.24 -0.45 -21.83
N ASP A 155 -2.54 0.78 -22.24
CA ASP A 155 -2.33 1.94 -21.40
C ASP A 155 -3.59 2.20 -20.57
N PHE A 156 -3.46 2.06 -19.25
CA PHE A 156 -4.55 2.33 -18.31
C PHE A 156 -4.62 3.81 -17.91
N ASP A 157 -3.62 4.63 -18.26
CA ASP A 157 -3.57 6.04 -17.87
C ASP A 157 -4.85 6.81 -18.24
N PRO A 158 -5.50 6.62 -19.40
CA PRO A 158 -6.76 7.30 -19.71
C PRO A 158 -7.84 7.08 -18.64
N ILE A 159 -8.05 5.83 -18.21
CA ILE A 159 -9.06 5.47 -17.22
C ILE A 159 -8.72 6.09 -15.86
N PHE A 160 -7.44 6.07 -15.47
CA PHE A 160 -6.98 6.63 -14.20
C PHE A 160 -6.88 8.17 -14.20
N LYS A 161 -6.87 8.83 -15.36
CA LYS A 161 -6.93 10.30 -15.49
C LYS A 161 -8.34 10.87 -15.35
N ALA A 162 -9.38 10.03 -15.51
CA ALA A 162 -10.77 10.44 -15.41
C ALA A 162 -11.04 11.21 -14.11
N GLN A 163 -11.77 12.31 -14.17
CA GLN A 163 -12.09 13.15 -13.01
C GLN A 163 -13.44 12.78 -12.40
N SER A 164 -14.26 11.99 -13.11
CA SER A 164 -15.59 11.58 -12.67
C SER A 164 -15.87 10.10 -12.93
N LEU A 165 -16.77 9.51 -12.15
CA LEU A 165 -17.13 8.10 -12.31
C LEU A 165 -17.81 7.81 -13.67
N PRO A 166 -18.74 8.65 -14.17
CA PRO A 166 -19.30 8.43 -15.51
C PRO A 166 -18.25 8.42 -16.62
N GLU A 167 -17.31 9.38 -16.59
CA GLU A 167 -16.18 9.44 -17.54
C GLU A 167 -15.29 8.19 -17.43
N GLN A 168 -14.99 7.74 -16.20
CA GLN A 168 -14.21 6.54 -15.97
C GLN A 168 -14.89 5.29 -16.55
N ILE A 169 -16.22 5.18 -16.41
CA ILE A 169 -17.01 4.06 -16.97
C ILE A 169 -16.98 4.09 -18.49
N GLU A 170 -17.16 5.26 -19.13
CA GLU A 170 -17.07 5.39 -20.58
C GLU A 170 -15.67 4.98 -21.10
N LEU A 171 -14.61 5.48 -20.45
CA LEU A 171 -13.24 5.14 -20.79
C LEU A 171 -12.93 3.66 -20.55
N TRP A 172 -13.47 3.07 -19.50
CA TRP A 172 -13.38 1.64 -19.24
C TRP A 172 -14.00 0.84 -20.39
N GLU A 173 -15.25 1.13 -20.77
CA GLU A 173 -15.94 0.41 -21.84
C GLU A 173 -15.21 0.54 -23.19
N LYS A 174 -14.60 1.70 -23.44
CA LYS A 174 -13.86 1.98 -24.67
C LYS A 174 -12.46 1.37 -24.72
N HIS A 175 -11.72 1.41 -23.62
CA HIS A 175 -10.28 1.11 -23.61
C HIS A 175 -9.90 -0.20 -22.91
N TRP A 176 -10.82 -0.82 -22.16
CA TRP A 176 -10.48 -2.01 -21.38
C TRP A 176 -10.17 -3.23 -22.26
N PRO A 177 -9.02 -3.91 -22.06
CA PRO A 177 -8.60 -5.02 -22.90
C PRO A 177 -9.26 -6.34 -22.45
N THR A 178 -10.59 -6.42 -22.50
CA THR A 178 -11.41 -7.51 -21.92
C THR A 178 -10.89 -8.91 -22.24
N LEU A 179 -10.58 -9.22 -23.50
CA LEU A 179 -10.11 -10.55 -23.89
C LEU A 179 -8.75 -10.90 -23.27
N ARG A 180 -7.81 -9.97 -23.28
CA ARG A 180 -6.45 -10.17 -22.73
C ARG A 180 -6.53 -10.23 -21.20
N PHE A 181 -7.32 -9.36 -20.58
CA PHE A 181 -7.53 -9.35 -19.13
C PHE A 181 -8.15 -10.66 -18.64
N ASN A 182 -9.20 -11.14 -19.30
CA ASN A 182 -9.85 -12.40 -18.94
C ASN A 182 -8.89 -13.60 -19.07
N SER A 183 -8.04 -13.60 -20.11
CA SER A 183 -7.04 -14.64 -20.33
C SER A 183 -5.96 -14.62 -19.26
N PHE A 184 -5.47 -13.42 -18.91
CA PHE A 184 -4.51 -13.23 -17.82
C PHE A 184 -5.07 -13.73 -16.49
N MET A 185 -6.27 -13.30 -16.12
CA MET A 185 -6.89 -13.67 -14.84
C MET A 185 -7.09 -15.18 -14.73
N ARG A 186 -7.52 -15.87 -15.80
CA ARG A 186 -7.66 -17.33 -15.80
C ARG A 186 -6.36 -18.06 -15.46
N ILE A 187 -5.21 -17.49 -15.80
CA ILE A 187 -3.90 -18.09 -15.52
C ILE A 187 -3.41 -17.64 -14.14
N ALA A 188 -3.25 -16.33 -13.94
CA ALA A 188 -2.65 -15.73 -12.76
C ALA A 188 -3.49 -15.96 -11.49
N ALA A 189 -4.82 -16.02 -11.63
CA ALA A 189 -5.75 -16.31 -10.55
C ALA A 189 -6.41 -17.68 -10.67
N SER A 190 -5.70 -18.65 -11.27
CA SER A 190 -6.11 -20.04 -11.18
C SER A 190 -5.90 -20.58 -9.75
N GLU A 191 -6.75 -21.53 -9.34
CA GLU A 191 -6.60 -22.23 -8.05
C GLU A 191 -5.20 -22.85 -7.92
N THR A 192 -4.64 -23.38 -9.01
CA THR A 192 -3.30 -23.96 -9.04
C THR A 192 -2.22 -22.93 -8.71
N VAL A 193 -2.28 -21.73 -9.31
CA VAL A 193 -1.29 -20.67 -9.04
C VAL A 193 -1.44 -20.17 -7.61
N PHE A 194 -2.66 -19.94 -7.14
CA PHE A 194 -2.91 -19.52 -5.77
C PHE A 194 -2.42 -20.56 -4.77
N ASN A 195 -2.78 -21.82 -4.96
CA ASN A 195 -2.38 -22.89 -4.06
C ASN A 195 -0.86 -23.09 -4.02
N ARG A 196 -0.21 -23.07 -5.18
CA ARG A 196 1.23 -23.32 -5.26
C ARG A 196 2.08 -22.14 -4.78
N PHE A 197 1.71 -20.91 -5.14
CA PHE A 197 2.58 -19.74 -4.95
C PHE A 197 2.19 -18.86 -3.77
N LEU A 198 0.89 -18.73 -3.46
CA LEU A 198 0.43 -17.88 -2.35
C LEU A 198 0.31 -18.68 -1.05
N TYR A 199 -0.25 -19.89 -1.12
CA TYR A 199 -0.58 -20.67 0.08
C TYR A 199 0.31 -21.90 0.30
N LYS A 200 1.30 -22.13 -0.58
CA LYS A 200 2.27 -23.24 -0.48
C LYS A 200 1.62 -24.62 -0.27
N GLY A 201 0.46 -24.87 -0.86
CA GLY A 201 -0.29 -26.13 -0.71
C GLY A 201 -1.44 -26.07 0.29
N HIS A 202 -1.61 -24.97 1.03
CA HIS A 202 -2.65 -24.80 2.06
C HIS A 202 -3.80 -23.88 1.61
N PHE A 203 -4.04 -23.73 0.30
CA PHE A 203 -5.19 -22.94 -0.13
C PHE A 203 -6.48 -23.61 0.31
N ALA A 204 -7.41 -22.84 0.87
CA ALA A 204 -8.72 -23.27 1.35
C ALA A 204 -9.68 -23.73 0.22
N GLY A 205 -9.15 -24.18 -0.92
CA GLY A 205 -9.89 -24.75 -2.04
C GLY A 205 -10.13 -26.25 -1.94
N SER A 206 -9.63 -26.94 -0.90
CA SER A 206 -10.08 -28.30 -0.58
C SER A 206 -11.56 -28.25 -0.18
N ASP A 207 -12.37 -29.17 -0.69
CA ASP A 207 -13.86 -29.15 -0.66
C ASP A 207 -14.50 -28.83 0.71
N GLY A 208 -13.79 -29.00 1.83
CA GLY A 208 -14.28 -28.65 3.18
C GLY A 208 -14.17 -27.18 3.60
N HIS A 209 -13.51 -26.30 2.84
CA HIS A 209 -13.23 -24.90 3.26
C HIS A 209 -13.49 -23.83 2.19
N ARG A 210 -14.19 -24.15 1.10
CA ARG A 210 -14.54 -23.17 0.07
C ARG A 210 -15.45 -22.09 0.65
N THR A 211 -15.03 -20.83 0.53
CA THR A 211 -15.80 -19.65 0.95
C THR A 211 -16.59 -19.02 -0.21
N GLU A 212 -16.33 -19.44 -1.45
CA GLU A 212 -16.97 -18.95 -2.66
C GLU A 212 -17.22 -20.13 -3.62
N ASP A 213 -18.40 -20.14 -4.26
CA ASP A 213 -18.77 -21.16 -5.27
C ASP A 213 -18.07 -20.92 -6.61
N ARG A 214 -17.65 -19.67 -6.85
CA ARG A 214 -17.01 -19.25 -8.11
C ARG A 214 -15.50 -19.48 -8.05
N PRO A 215 -14.85 -19.83 -9.17
CA PRO A 215 -13.40 -19.95 -9.21
C PRO A 215 -12.72 -18.58 -8.95
N PRO A 216 -11.53 -18.52 -8.33
CA PRO A 216 -10.90 -17.27 -7.91
C PRO A 216 -10.70 -16.25 -9.04
N TYR A 217 -10.37 -16.69 -10.26
CA TYR A 217 -10.23 -15.78 -11.40
C TYR A 217 -11.53 -15.07 -11.76
N LEU A 218 -12.67 -15.73 -11.60
CA LEU A 218 -13.98 -15.19 -11.96
C LEU A 218 -14.39 -14.14 -10.93
N PHE A 219 -14.23 -14.49 -9.65
CA PHE A 219 -14.43 -13.57 -8.53
C PHE A 219 -13.59 -12.29 -8.69
N LEU A 220 -12.28 -12.42 -8.88
CA LEU A 220 -11.39 -11.25 -8.99
C LEU A 220 -11.72 -10.39 -10.22
N ARG A 221 -12.10 -11.01 -11.34
CA ARG A 221 -12.53 -10.27 -12.54
C ARG A 221 -13.76 -9.41 -12.25
N GLU A 222 -14.78 -10.00 -11.63
CA GLU A 222 -16.04 -9.33 -11.28
C GLU A 222 -15.80 -8.21 -10.26
N GLU A 223 -14.92 -8.44 -9.28
CA GLU A 223 -14.55 -7.42 -8.31
C GLU A 223 -13.77 -6.27 -8.96
N PHE A 224 -12.85 -6.54 -9.89
CA PHE A 224 -12.21 -5.45 -10.64
C PHE A 224 -13.22 -4.65 -11.45
N GLU A 225 -14.10 -5.30 -12.21
CA GLU A 225 -15.14 -4.60 -12.96
C GLU A 225 -16.02 -3.75 -12.04
N ARG A 226 -16.46 -4.31 -10.90
CA ARG A 226 -17.23 -3.59 -9.89
C ARG A 226 -16.48 -2.36 -9.40
N LEU A 227 -15.21 -2.51 -8.98
CA LEU A 227 -14.40 -1.39 -8.48
C LEU A 227 -14.25 -0.28 -9.53
N PHE A 228 -13.96 -0.62 -10.79
CA PHE A 228 -13.88 0.38 -11.86
C PHE A 228 -15.23 1.06 -12.21
N LYS A 229 -16.36 0.47 -11.80
CA LYS A 229 -17.70 1.04 -12.01
C LYS A 229 -18.31 1.69 -10.77
N THR A 230 -17.77 1.46 -9.57
CA THR A 230 -18.34 1.98 -8.32
C THR A 230 -17.45 2.97 -7.57
N MET A 231 -16.16 3.03 -7.89
CA MET A 231 -15.24 3.98 -7.25
C MET A 231 -14.32 4.64 -8.27
N LEU A 232 -13.87 5.85 -7.96
CA LEU A 232 -12.84 6.53 -8.73
C LEU A 232 -11.47 5.86 -8.50
N VAL A 233 -10.95 5.12 -9.50
CA VAL A 233 -9.72 4.33 -9.32
C VAL A 233 -8.48 5.18 -9.13
N ARG A 234 -8.50 6.43 -9.58
CA ARG A 234 -7.48 7.44 -9.26
C ARG A 234 -7.33 7.70 -7.76
N LYS A 235 -8.40 7.58 -6.98
CA LYS A 235 -8.37 7.78 -5.53
C LYS A 235 -7.86 6.54 -4.80
N SER A 236 -7.69 5.40 -5.49
CA SER A 236 -7.24 4.14 -4.89
C SER A 236 -5.76 3.92 -5.14
N PHE A 237 -4.94 4.13 -4.10
CA PHE A 237 -3.50 3.86 -4.17
C PHE A 237 -3.20 2.41 -4.55
N PHE A 238 -3.98 1.46 -4.03
CA PHE A 238 -3.80 0.04 -4.36
C PHE A 238 -4.05 -0.23 -5.85
N MET A 239 -5.13 0.31 -6.42
CA MET A 239 -5.42 0.16 -7.85
C MET A 239 -4.35 0.82 -8.71
N GLN A 240 -3.88 2.00 -8.34
CA GLN A 240 -2.79 2.66 -9.05
C GLN A 240 -1.50 1.83 -9.02
N VAL A 241 -1.14 1.25 -7.88
CA VAL A 241 0.07 0.41 -7.78
C VAL A 241 -0.08 -0.86 -8.62
N LEU A 242 -1.24 -1.52 -8.54
CA LEU A 242 -1.50 -2.76 -9.26
C LEU A 242 -1.53 -2.58 -10.78
N PHE A 243 -2.03 -1.45 -11.28
CA PHE A 243 -2.18 -1.20 -12.73
C PHE A 243 -1.08 -0.32 -13.32
N LEU A 244 -0.60 0.67 -12.57
CA LEU A 244 0.37 1.69 -13.02
C LEU A 244 1.77 1.49 -12.44
N GLY A 245 1.93 0.57 -11.48
CA GLY A 245 3.21 0.26 -10.82
C GLY A 245 3.65 1.33 -9.81
N GLY A 246 2.77 2.27 -9.48
CA GLY A 246 3.00 3.38 -8.54
C GLY A 246 1.79 4.32 -8.49
N ILE A 247 1.81 5.29 -7.58
CA ILE A 247 0.77 6.33 -7.45
C ILE A 247 1.11 7.45 -8.44
N ARG A 248 0.19 7.78 -9.35
CA ARG A 248 0.36 8.83 -10.38
C ARG A 248 -0.69 9.92 -10.31
N TYR A 249 -1.86 9.63 -9.76
CA TYR A 249 -3.05 10.47 -9.77
C TYR A 249 -3.64 10.59 -8.37
N GLU A 250 -4.36 11.70 -8.14
CA GLU A 250 -5.14 11.96 -6.94
C GLU A 250 -6.61 12.10 -7.28
#